data_AF-A0A5C1B6F0-F1
#
_entry.id   AF-A0A5C1B6F0-F1
#
_cell.length_a   1.000
_cell.length_b   1.000
_cell.length_c   1.000
_cell.angle_alpha   90.00
_cell.angle_beta   90.00
_cell.angle_gamma   90.00
#
_symmetry.space_group_name_H-M   'P 1'
#
loop_
_entity.id
_entity.type
_entity.pdbx_description
1 polymer ?
#
loop_
_entity_poly.entity_id
_entity_poly.type
_entity_poly.pdbx_seq_one_letter_code
_entity_poly.pdbx_strand_id
1 'polypeptide(L)'
;MPGKGHIRAGGLTERLLAAIEIAERPVQRHLLLSPLSPRERINFGRSIDRLVTCGRIRETRAGFISTAIPPVEPTLKDEPEARRLSPGQRAIVCAVIDRAHRYRRSGSPFCAANLLQRASERKLPPHVQQDLAALASLFGAHRQTFPEVDLGRAAA
;
A
#
# COMPACT_ATOMS: atom_id res chain seq x y z
N MET A 1 -44.18 -5.50 -0.28
CA MET A 1 -43.10 -5.01 -1.17
C MET A 1 -41.77 -5.56 -0.65
N PRO A 2 -41.22 -6.67 -1.19
CA PRO A 2 -39.96 -7.21 -0.69
C PRO A 2 -38.80 -6.27 -1.07
N GLY A 3 -38.01 -5.88 -0.08
CA GLY A 3 -36.98 -4.85 -0.17
C GLY A 3 -35.80 -5.23 -1.08
N LYS A 4 -35.16 -4.20 -1.64
CA LYS A 4 -33.89 -4.31 -2.38
C LYS A 4 -32.89 -5.12 -1.55
N GLY A 5 -32.52 -6.31 -2.01
CA GLY A 5 -31.49 -7.15 -1.37
C GLY A 5 -31.87 -8.62 -1.12
N HIS A 6 -33.08 -9.08 -1.49
CA HIS A 6 -33.41 -10.49 -1.35
C HIS A 6 -32.66 -11.36 -2.37
N ILE A 7 -31.69 -12.13 -1.88
CA ILE A 7 -31.09 -13.24 -2.63
C ILE A 7 -32.15 -14.33 -2.70
N ARG A 8 -32.52 -14.73 -3.92
CA ARG A 8 -33.50 -15.80 -4.13
C ARG A 8 -32.88 -17.14 -3.72
N ALA A 9 -33.55 -17.84 -2.80
CA ALA A 9 -33.18 -19.20 -2.40
C ALA A 9 -33.14 -20.15 -3.62
N GLY A 10 -32.10 -20.97 -3.73
CA GLY A 10 -31.78 -21.85 -4.85
C GLY A 10 -31.24 -21.15 -6.11
N GLY A 11 -31.04 -19.82 -6.07
CA GLY A 11 -30.59 -19.04 -7.22
C GLY A 11 -29.08 -19.10 -7.47
N LEU A 12 -28.65 -18.70 -8.69
CA LEU A 12 -27.23 -18.57 -9.04
C LEU A 12 -26.45 -17.72 -8.03
N THR A 13 -27.03 -16.60 -7.60
CA THR A 13 -26.41 -15.67 -6.64
C THR A 13 -26.14 -16.30 -5.28
N GLU A 14 -27.04 -17.16 -4.78
CA GLU A 14 -26.85 -17.86 -3.50
C GLU A 14 -25.79 -18.96 -3.61
N ARG A 15 -25.80 -19.75 -4.70
CA ARG A 15 -24.77 -20.78 -4.92
C ARG A 15 -23.38 -20.18 -5.05
N LEU A 16 -23.26 -19.01 -5.69
CA LEU A 16 -21.99 -18.27 -5.76
C LEU A 16 -21.55 -17.77 -4.39
N LEU A 17 -22.48 -17.25 -3.57
CA LEU A 17 -22.16 -16.84 -2.21
C LEU A 17 -21.70 -18.04 -1.36
N ALA A 18 -22.44 -19.15 -1.39
CA ALA A 18 -22.08 -20.37 -0.66
C ALA A 18 -20.70 -20.92 -1.07
N ALA A 19 -20.39 -20.91 -2.38
CA ALA A 19 -19.08 -21.32 -2.88
C ALA A 19 -17.93 -20.43 -2.37
N ILE A 20 -18.19 -19.14 -2.18
CA ILE A 20 -17.21 -18.17 -1.66
C ILE A 20 -17.12 -18.24 -0.13
N GLU A 21 -18.22 -18.53 0.58
CA GLU A 21 -18.27 -18.65 2.04
C GLU A 21 -17.61 -19.94 2.55
N ILE A 22 -17.72 -21.05 1.82
CA ILE A 22 -17.04 -22.32 2.16
C ILE A 22 -15.53 -22.21 1.93
N ALA A 23 -15.09 -21.30 1.07
CA ALA A 23 -13.68 -21.18 0.73
C ALA A 23 -12.89 -20.40 1.80
N GLU A 24 -11.91 -21.06 2.41
CA GLU A 24 -10.95 -20.44 3.33
C GLU A 24 -9.95 -19.50 2.63
N ARG A 25 -9.96 -19.48 1.28
CA ARG A 25 -9.05 -18.69 0.45
C ARG A 25 -9.82 -17.91 -0.62
N PRO A 26 -9.26 -16.80 -1.13
CA PRO A 26 -9.84 -16.07 -2.25
C PRO A 26 -10.14 -17.00 -3.44
N VAL A 27 -11.40 -17.02 -3.87
CA VAL A 27 -11.84 -17.86 -4.99
C VAL A 27 -11.64 -17.09 -6.29
N GLN A 28 -10.85 -17.65 -7.20
CA GLN A 28 -10.61 -17.04 -8.49
C GLN A 28 -11.85 -17.11 -9.39
N ARG A 29 -12.03 -16.08 -10.24
CA ARG A 29 -13.16 -15.96 -11.16
C ARG A 29 -13.35 -17.22 -12.02
N HIS A 30 -12.26 -17.80 -12.52
CA HIS A 30 -12.33 -18.96 -13.40
C HIS A 30 -12.86 -20.22 -12.68
N LEU A 31 -12.59 -20.36 -11.37
CA LEU A 31 -13.10 -21.47 -10.53
C LEU A 31 -14.59 -21.32 -10.25
N LEU A 32 -15.09 -20.08 -10.13
CA LEU A 32 -16.52 -19.83 -9.99
C LEU A 32 -17.29 -20.01 -11.31
N LEU A 33 -16.62 -19.88 -12.46
CA LEU A 33 -17.22 -20.03 -13.79
C LEU A 33 -17.24 -21.47 -14.30
N SER A 34 -16.30 -22.32 -13.87
CA SER A 34 -16.17 -23.70 -14.35
C SER A 34 -17.41 -24.57 -14.10
N PRO A 35 -18.10 -24.54 -12.94
CA PRO A 35 -19.28 -25.37 -12.72
C PRO A 35 -20.57 -24.78 -13.33
N LEU A 36 -20.51 -23.58 -13.93
CA LEU A 36 -21.69 -22.89 -14.43
C LEU A 36 -22.01 -23.27 -15.88
N SER A 37 -23.30 -23.48 -16.14
CA SER A 37 -23.83 -23.64 -17.49
C SER A 37 -23.68 -22.36 -18.33
N PRO A 38 -23.70 -22.44 -19.66
CA PRO A 38 -23.57 -21.28 -20.54
C PRO A 38 -24.61 -20.17 -20.24
N ARG A 39 -25.85 -20.55 -19.87
CA ARG A 39 -26.92 -19.59 -19.51
C ARG A 39 -26.64 -18.86 -18.19
N GLU A 40 -25.97 -19.51 -17.26
CA GLU A 40 -25.61 -18.93 -15.96
C GLU A 40 -24.41 -18.01 -16.07
N ARG A 41 -23.44 -18.34 -16.95
CA ARG A 41 -22.27 -17.48 -17.23
C ARG A 41 -22.68 -16.09 -17.71
N ILE A 42 -23.76 -15.98 -18.49
CA ILE A 42 -24.33 -14.68 -18.93
C ILE A 42 -24.74 -13.82 -17.73
N ASN A 43 -25.25 -14.43 -16.66
CA ASN A 43 -25.75 -13.74 -15.47
C ASN A 43 -24.74 -13.71 -14.32
N PHE A 44 -23.53 -14.22 -14.54
CA PHE A 44 -22.47 -14.30 -13.53
C PHE A 44 -22.04 -12.90 -13.07
N GLY A 45 -21.71 -12.00 -14.01
CA GLY A 45 -21.27 -10.63 -13.68
C GLY A 45 -22.29 -9.90 -12.81
N ARG A 46 -23.56 -9.91 -13.22
CA ARG A 46 -24.67 -9.31 -12.46
C ARG A 46 -24.84 -9.92 -11.06
N SER A 47 -24.56 -11.22 -10.91
CA SER A 47 -24.67 -11.91 -9.62
C SER A 47 -23.53 -11.52 -8.69
N ILE A 48 -22.30 -11.44 -9.20
CA ILE A 48 -21.13 -10.96 -8.46
C ILE A 48 -21.28 -9.49 -8.07
N ASP A 49 -21.67 -8.62 -9.01
CA ASP A 49 -21.89 -7.19 -8.75
C ASP A 49 -22.93 -6.98 -7.65
N ARG A 50 -24.00 -7.79 -7.66
CA ARG A 50 -25.02 -7.77 -6.60
C ARG A 50 -24.44 -8.19 -5.24
N LEU A 51 -23.63 -9.24 -5.18
CA LEU A 51 -23.01 -9.70 -3.93
C LEU A 51 -22.01 -8.68 -3.37
N VAL A 52 -21.26 -8.00 -4.24
CA VAL A 52 -20.34 -6.90 -3.86
C VAL A 52 -21.14 -5.69 -3.37
N THR A 53 -22.16 -5.27 -4.11
CA THR A 53 -23.01 -4.11 -3.74
C THR A 53 -23.76 -4.35 -2.43
N CYS A 54 -24.21 -5.58 -2.17
CA CYS A 54 -24.83 -5.97 -0.91
C CYS A 54 -23.82 -6.22 0.22
N GLY A 55 -22.52 -6.01 -0.03
CA GLY A 55 -21.46 -6.15 0.97
C GLY A 55 -21.27 -7.57 1.51
N ARG A 56 -21.65 -8.60 0.75
CA ARG A 56 -21.53 -10.02 1.13
C ARG A 56 -20.19 -10.63 0.73
N ILE A 57 -19.59 -10.10 -0.33
CA ILE A 57 -18.27 -10.51 -0.81
C ILE A 57 -17.45 -9.26 -1.14
N ARG A 58 -16.12 -9.41 -1.14
CA ARG A 58 -15.16 -8.40 -1.54
C ARG A 58 -14.26 -8.96 -2.63
N GLU A 59 -13.98 -8.13 -3.63
CA GLU A 59 -13.02 -8.45 -4.67
C GLU A 59 -11.61 -8.05 -4.22
N THR A 60 -10.64 -8.95 -4.41
CA THR A 60 -9.23 -8.75 -4.11
C THR A 60 -8.40 -9.14 -5.34
N ARG A 61 -7.11 -8.79 -5.34
CA ARG A 61 -6.18 -9.21 -6.41
C ARG A 61 -6.09 -10.74 -6.57
N ALA A 62 -6.37 -11.49 -5.51
CA ALA A 62 -6.32 -12.95 -5.51
C ALA A 62 -7.67 -13.62 -5.87
N GLY A 63 -8.77 -12.87 -5.94
CA GLY A 63 -10.12 -13.38 -6.20
C GLY A 63 -11.17 -12.80 -5.26
N PHE A 64 -12.29 -13.51 -5.10
CA PHE A 64 -13.42 -13.11 -4.27
C PHE A 64 -13.34 -13.75 -2.88
N ILE A 65 -13.60 -12.97 -1.84
CA ILE A 65 -13.66 -13.44 -0.44
C ILE A 65 -15.00 -13.04 0.18
N SER A 66 -15.53 -13.86 1.09
CA SER A 66 -16.69 -13.48 1.89
C SER A 66 -16.32 -12.36 2.86
N THR A 67 -17.21 -11.40 3.05
CA THR A 67 -17.05 -10.33 4.06
C THR A 67 -17.37 -10.80 5.47
N ALA A 68 -17.97 -11.98 5.63
CA ALA A 68 -18.15 -12.64 6.93
C ALA A 68 -16.83 -13.14 7.51
N ILE A 69 -15.83 -13.37 6.65
CA ILE A 69 -14.46 -13.63 7.08
C ILE A 69 -13.89 -12.27 7.50
N PRO A 70 -13.49 -12.08 8.78
CA PRO A 70 -12.90 -10.83 9.21
C PRO A 70 -11.73 -10.52 8.29
N PRO A 71 -11.55 -9.25 7.87
CA PRO A 71 -10.40 -8.88 7.05
C PRO A 71 -9.16 -9.44 7.75
N VAL A 72 -8.47 -10.37 7.10
CA VAL A 72 -7.12 -10.72 7.51
C VAL A 72 -6.37 -9.41 7.37
N GLU A 73 -6.17 -8.72 8.48
CA GLU A 73 -5.32 -7.55 8.54
C GLU A 73 -4.03 -7.97 7.84
N PRO A 74 -3.53 -7.19 6.87
CA PRO A 74 -2.26 -7.50 6.25
C PRO A 74 -1.30 -7.62 7.41
N THR A 75 -0.83 -8.84 7.66
CA THR A 75 0.24 -9.09 8.62
C THR A 75 1.41 -8.37 7.99
N LEU A 76 1.60 -7.10 8.37
CA LEU A 76 2.86 -6.41 8.23
C LEU A 76 3.80 -7.40 8.91
N LYS A 77 4.58 -8.13 8.11
CA LYS A 77 5.69 -8.89 8.66
C LYS A 77 6.37 -7.91 9.57
N ASP A 78 6.46 -8.24 10.86
CA ASP A 78 7.21 -7.47 11.83
C ASP A 78 8.58 -7.20 11.22
N GLU A 79 8.74 -6.03 10.61
CA GLU A 79 10.06 -5.58 10.25
C GLU A 79 10.79 -5.53 11.58
N PRO A 80 11.96 -6.20 11.71
CA PRO A 80 12.67 -6.21 12.97
C PRO A 80 12.81 -4.77 13.42
N GLU A 81 12.24 -4.43 14.59
CA GLU A 81 12.19 -3.06 15.13
C GLU A 81 13.47 -2.34 14.72
N ALA A 82 13.32 -1.32 13.87
CA ALA A 82 14.47 -0.65 13.26
C ALA A 82 15.47 -0.33 14.36
N ARG A 83 16.65 -0.97 14.31
CA ARG A 83 17.64 -0.90 15.40
C ARG A 83 17.87 0.57 15.73
N ARG A 84 17.46 0.98 16.94
CA ARG A 84 17.59 2.36 17.39
C ARG A 84 19.07 2.77 17.29
N LEU A 85 19.32 3.87 16.58
CA LEU A 85 20.67 4.44 16.51
C LEU A 85 21.19 4.77 17.91
N SER A 86 22.46 4.49 18.15
CA SER A 86 23.12 4.99 19.35
C SER A 86 23.16 6.53 19.35
N PRO A 87 23.24 7.18 20.52
CA PRO A 87 23.29 8.65 20.59
C PRO A 87 24.41 9.25 19.74
N GLY A 88 25.59 8.63 19.70
CA GLY A 88 26.72 9.06 18.88
C GLY A 88 26.44 8.92 17.38
N GLN A 89 25.83 7.82 16.94
CA GLN A 89 25.45 7.66 15.53
C GLN A 89 24.37 8.67 15.12
N ARG A 90 23.40 8.92 15.98
CA ARG A 90 22.34 9.91 15.75
C ARG A 90 22.92 11.31 15.58
N ALA A 91 23.83 11.72 16.47
CA ALA A 91 24.49 13.02 16.38
C ALA A 91 25.25 13.20 15.05
N ILE A 92 25.96 12.15 14.61
CA ILE A 92 26.67 12.16 13.32
C ILE A 92 25.70 12.30 12.15
N VAL A 93 24.61 11.52 12.14
CA VAL A 93 23.59 11.56 11.08
C VAL A 93 22.94 12.94 11.02
N CYS A 94 22.53 13.51 12.17
CA CYS A 94 21.97 14.86 12.24
C CYS A 94 22.95 15.91 11.71
N ALA A 95 24.21 15.88 12.15
CA ALA A 95 25.22 16.83 11.69
C ALA A 95 25.47 16.76 10.18
N VAL A 96 25.44 15.55 9.60
CA VAL A 96 25.54 15.34 8.15
C VAL A 96 24.33 15.94 7.43
N ILE A 97 23.12 15.67 7.90
CA ILE A 97 21.87 16.18 7.32
C ILE A 97 21.85 17.71 7.39
N ASP A 98 22.14 18.31 8.55
CA ASP A 98 22.18 19.76 8.72
C ASP A 98 23.20 20.42 7.79
N ARG A 99 24.37 19.80 7.64
CA ARG A 99 25.41 20.28 6.73
C ARG A 99 24.99 20.16 5.26
N ALA A 100 24.32 19.07 4.87
CA ALA A 100 23.76 18.92 3.53
C ALA A 100 22.71 20.00 3.24
N HIS A 101 21.80 20.28 4.18
CA HIS A 101 20.83 21.36 4.05
C HIS A 101 21.48 22.73 3.90
N ARG A 102 22.56 23.03 4.64
CA ARG A 102 23.33 24.27 4.45
C ARG A 102 23.90 24.38 3.04
N TYR A 103 24.52 23.33 2.52
CA TYR A 103 25.01 23.31 1.14
C TYR A 103 23.89 23.50 0.11
N ARG A 104 22.71 22.92 0.36
CA ARG A 104 21.55 23.11 -0.51
C ARG A 104 21.06 24.56 -0.47
N ARG A 105 20.93 25.16 0.71
CA ARG A 105 20.53 26.57 0.90
C ARG A 105 21.52 27.55 0.27
N SER A 106 22.81 27.23 0.26
CA SER A 106 23.84 28.03 -0.39
C SER A 106 23.94 27.82 -1.91
N GLY A 107 22.95 27.16 -2.53
CA GLY A 107 22.93 26.95 -3.99
C GLY A 107 23.89 25.87 -4.49
N SER A 108 24.39 24.99 -3.62
CA SER A 108 25.31 23.88 -3.95
C SER A 108 24.68 22.49 -3.72
N PRO A 109 23.60 22.14 -4.45
CA PRO A 109 22.87 20.88 -4.25
C PRO A 109 23.72 19.64 -4.57
N PHE A 110 24.68 19.73 -5.49
CA PHE A 110 25.60 18.65 -5.82
C PHE A 110 26.51 18.28 -4.62
N CYS A 111 27.06 19.29 -3.93
CA CYS A 111 27.87 19.08 -2.73
C CYS A 111 27.04 18.46 -1.60
N ALA A 112 25.77 18.86 -1.49
CA ALA A 112 24.85 18.32 -0.50
C ALA A 112 24.49 16.85 -0.77
N ALA A 113 24.16 16.51 -2.03
CA ALA A 113 23.88 15.14 -2.45
C ALA A 113 25.10 14.22 -2.28
N ASN A 114 26.28 14.68 -2.67
CA ASN A 114 27.52 13.90 -2.52
C ASN A 114 27.86 13.64 -1.04
N LEU A 115 27.67 14.64 -0.17
CA LEU A 115 27.87 14.45 1.27
C LEU A 115 26.95 13.36 1.85
N LEU A 116 25.67 13.37 1.46
CA LEU A 116 24.69 12.37 1.90
C LEU A 116 24.98 10.98 1.33
N GLN A 117 25.37 10.89 0.07
CA GLN A 117 25.75 9.64 -0.58
C GLN A 117 26.95 8.98 0.14
N ARG A 118 28.01 9.75 0.39
CA ARG A 118 29.18 9.25 1.13
C ARG A 118 28.87 8.90 2.58
N ALA A 119 27.88 9.56 3.19
CA ALA A 119 27.43 9.21 4.53
C ALA A 119 26.63 7.90 4.55
N SER A 120 25.88 7.61 3.48
CA SER A 120 25.13 6.35 3.31
C SER A 120 26.04 5.13 3.20
N GLU A 121 27.27 5.30 2.69
CA GLU A 121 28.28 4.24 2.55
C GLU A 121 29.01 3.90 3.87
N ARG A 122 28.73 4.62 4.96
CA ARG A 122 29.35 4.34 6.26
C ARG A 122 28.70 3.13 6.92
N LYS A 123 29.36 2.56 7.94
CA LYS A 123 28.83 1.47 8.80
C LYS A 123 27.67 1.96 9.67
N LEU A 124 26.53 2.26 9.05
CA LEU A 124 25.26 2.60 9.67
C LEU A 124 24.27 1.44 9.51
N PRO A 125 23.17 1.39 10.28
CA PRO A 125 22.10 0.43 10.03
C PRO A 125 21.54 0.56 8.61
N PRO A 126 21.15 -0.54 7.95
CA PRO A 126 20.70 -0.52 6.56
C PRO A 126 19.58 0.49 6.26
N HIS A 127 18.61 0.63 7.17
CA HIS A 127 17.53 1.61 7.02
C HIS A 127 18.06 3.05 6.96
N VAL A 128 19.05 3.41 7.78
CA VAL A 128 19.65 4.75 7.76
C VAL A 128 20.48 4.98 6.51
N GLN A 129 21.17 3.95 6.00
CA GLN A 129 21.87 4.05 4.73
C GLN A 129 20.88 4.33 3.59
N GLN A 130 19.78 3.59 3.55
CA GLN A 130 18.71 3.77 2.57
C GLN A 130 18.09 5.17 2.67
N ASP A 131 17.78 5.65 3.87
CA ASP A 131 17.22 6.99 4.10
C ASP A 131 18.18 8.08 3.62
N LEU A 132 19.48 7.96 3.90
CA LEU A 132 20.50 8.93 3.45
C LEU A 132 20.68 8.91 1.94
N ALA A 133 20.64 7.74 1.30
CA ALA A 133 20.74 7.61 -0.16
C ALA A 133 19.49 8.16 -0.87
N ALA A 134 18.30 7.93 -0.30
CA ALA A 134 17.06 8.53 -0.77
C ALA A 134 17.11 10.07 -0.65
N LEU A 135 17.61 10.59 0.48
CA LEU A 135 17.79 12.03 0.67
C LEU A 135 18.83 12.62 -0.30
N ALA A 136 19.93 11.91 -0.57
CA ALA A 136 20.92 12.30 -1.57
C ALA A 136 20.28 12.42 -2.97
N SER A 137 19.46 11.44 -3.34
CA SER A 137 18.72 11.42 -4.60
C SER A 137 17.73 12.59 -4.70
N LEU A 138 17.00 12.88 -3.61
CA LEU A 138 16.11 14.04 -3.50
C LEU A 138 16.86 15.38 -3.58
N PHE A 139 18.12 15.42 -3.18
CA PHE A 139 18.94 16.63 -3.28
C PHE A 139 19.53 16.81 -4.67
N GLY A 140 19.86 15.70 -5.36
CA GLY A 140 20.40 15.70 -6.71
C GLY A 140 19.35 15.93 -7.81
N ALA A 141 18.18 15.29 -7.72
CA ALA A 141 17.14 15.30 -8.76
C ALA A 141 16.41 16.65 -8.91
N HIS A 142 16.66 17.59 -8.02
CA HIS A 142 15.58 18.42 -7.53
C HIS A 142 16.14 19.79 -7.13
N ARG A 143 16.70 20.51 -8.12
CA ARG A 143 17.19 21.89 -7.94
C ARG A 143 16.10 22.86 -7.47
N GLN A 144 14.82 22.51 -7.66
CA GLN A 144 13.65 23.36 -7.38
C GLN A 144 12.42 22.59 -6.86
N THR A 145 12.54 21.56 -6.01
CA THR A 145 11.34 20.79 -5.60
C THR A 145 10.35 21.57 -4.73
N PHE A 146 10.72 22.76 -4.26
CA PHE A 146 9.79 23.65 -3.58
C PHE A 146 10.17 25.11 -3.88
N PRO A 147 9.64 25.72 -4.96
CA PRO A 147 9.50 27.17 -4.97
C PRO A 147 8.34 27.60 -4.06
N GLU A 148 7.33 26.75 -3.86
CA GLU A 148 6.08 27.13 -3.20
C GLU A 148 5.50 25.94 -2.44
N VAL A 149 5.94 25.71 -1.20
CA VAL A 149 4.95 25.29 -0.21
C VAL A 149 4.31 26.60 0.21
N ASP A 150 3.17 26.93 -0.38
CA ASP A 150 2.32 27.98 0.15
C ASP A 150 1.86 27.55 1.54
N LEU A 151 2.62 27.98 2.56
CA LEU A 151 2.36 27.70 3.96
C LEU A 151 0.99 28.24 4.40
N GLY A 152 0.38 29.14 3.62
CA GLY A 152 -0.99 29.60 3.82
C GLY A 152 -2.05 28.52 3.59
N ARG A 153 -1.77 27.51 2.75
CA ARG A 153 -2.73 26.44 2.43
C ARG A 153 -2.65 25.22 3.35
N ALA A 154 -1.57 25.09 4.12
CA ALA A 154 -1.38 24.00 5.09
C ALA A 154 -1.95 24.33 6.48
N ALA A 155 -2.41 25.57 6.69
CA ALA A 155 -2.94 26.09 7.96
C ALA A 155 -4.43 26.47 7.92
N ALA A 156 -5.15 26.13 6.83
CA ALA A 156 -6.60 26.30 6.70
C ALA A 156 -7.29 24.93 6.76
#